data_AF-A0A0R3THN4-F1
#
_entry.id   AF-A0A0R3THN4-F1
#
_cell.length_a   1.000
_cell.length_b   1.000
_cell.length_c   1.000
_cell.angle_alpha   90.00
_cell.angle_beta   90.00
_cell.angle_gamma   90.00
#
_symmetry.space_group_name_H-M   'P 1'
#
loop_
_entity.id
_entity.type
_entity.pdbx_description
1 polymer ?
#
loop_
_entity_poly.entity_id
_entity_poly.type
_entity_poly.pdbx_seq_one_letter_code
_entity_poly.pdbx_strand_id
1 'polypeptide(L)'
;LVRVDADPSIGVPRVSYGGITTAWAVAYTVNETVDTLVYLDAGESKYVYMPILPRKTGNNTFTICAFSFIGANCETRSIYVHMNGVPNRFHTAHFIDLTSSSQMYVNNFRVIVPEKFTIPEQRAHRFIPGSQTGIVSITGTIVTSKEILTFILILLRN
;
A
#
# COMPACT_ATOMS: atom_id res chain seq x y z
N LEU A 1 12.28 25.46 -12.22
CA LEU A 1 11.63 24.18 -12.59
C LEU A 1 11.48 23.35 -11.32
N VAL A 2 10.33 22.75 -11.09
CA VAL A 2 10.14 21.80 -9.99
C VAL A 2 9.66 20.47 -10.57
N ARG A 3 10.32 19.38 -10.21
CA ARG A 3 10.11 18.02 -10.70
C ARG A 3 9.67 17.12 -9.57
N VAL A 4 8.73 16.23 -9.87
CA VAL A 4 8.41 15.07 -9.04
C VAL A 4 8.62 13.82 -9.88
N ASP A 5 9.43 12.91 -9.35
CA ASP A 5 9.66 11.62 -9.98
C ASP A 5 8.56 10.64 -9.53
N ALA A 6 7.73 10.20 -10.47
CA ALA A 6 6.69 9.21 -10.18
C ALA A 6 7.32 7.81 -10.13
N ASP A 7 7.36 7.23 -8.93
CA ASP A 7 7.66 5.82 -8.69
C ASP A 7 6.41 4.96 -8.99
N PRO A 8 6.51 3.67 -9.36
CA PRO A 8 5.32 2.80 -9.49
C PRO A 8 4.38 2.79 -8.26
N SER A 9 4.90 3.12 -7.08
CA SER A 9 4.15 3.30 -5.82
C SER A 9 3.44 4.65 -5.69
N ILE A 10 3.82 5.67 -6.47
CA ILE A 10 3.28 7.03 -6.41
C ILE A 10 2.78 7.45 -7.80
N GLY A 11 1.48 7.69 -7.92
CA GLY A 11 0.91 8.38 -9.08
C GLY A 11 0.94 9.89 -8.89
N VAL A 12 1.10 10.64 -9.98
CA VAL A 12 0.95 12.11 -9.96
C VAL A 12 -0.28 12.48 -10.81
N PRO A 13 -1.34 13.07 -10.21
CA PRO A 13 -2.49 13.55 -10.96
C PRO A 13 -2.09 14.60 -12.01
N ARG A 14 -2.61 14.44 -13.22
CA ARG A 14 -2.37 15.37 -14.33
C ARG A 14 -3.22 16.61 -14.12
N VAL A 15 -2.57 17.76 -14.11
CA VAL A 15 -3.24 19.06 -14.06
C VAL A 15 -3.28 19.62 -15.48
N SER A 16 -4.46 19.99 -15.95
CA SER A 16 -4.66 20.60 -17.27
C SER A 16 -4.15 22.05 -17.29
N TYR A 17 -4.06 22.61 -18.50
CA TYR A 17 -3.72 24.01 -18.70
C TYR A 17 -4.60 24.93 -17.84
N GLY A 18 -3.98 25.86 -17.11
CA GLY A 18 -4.66 26.73 -16.14
C GLY A 18 -4.52 26.29 -14.67
N GLY A 19 -3.85 25.16 -14.39
CA GLY A 19 -3.44 24.79 -13.03
C GLY A 19 -4.56 24.27 -12.12
N ILE A 20 -5.78 24.11 -12.64
CA ILE A 20 -6.93 23.58 -11.91
C ILE A 20 -7.54 22.46 -12.74
N THR A 21 -7.72 21.30 -12.12
CA THR A 21 -8.47 20.19 -12.69
C THR A 21 -9.50 19.72 -11.67
N THR A 22 -10.75 19.57 -12.09
CA THR A 22 -11.82 19.01 -11.25
C THR A 22 -12.38 17.80 -11.99
N ALA A 23 -12.14 16.60 -11.46
CA ALA A 23 -12.70 15.38 -12.00
C ALA A 23 -12.94 14.38 -10.87
N TRP A 24 -14.00 13.60 -10.97
CA TRP A 24 -14.31 12.51 -10.04
C TRP A 24 -13.23 11.41 -10.06
N ALA A 25 -12.55 11.24 -11.19
CA ALA A 25 -11.36 10.43 -11.36
C ALA A 25 -10.37 11.19 -12.27
N VAL A 26 -9.42 11.89 -11.65
CA VAL A 26 -8.38 12.63 -12.38
C VAL A 26 -7.43 11.63 -13.03
N ALA A 27 -7.14 11.82 -14.32
CA ALA A 27 -6.10 11.05 -15.00
C ALA A 27 -4.76 11.31 -14.30
N TYR A 28 -4.02 10.26 -13.94
CA TYR A 28 -2.73 10.36 -13.28
C TYR A 28 -1.67 9.64 -14.11
N THR A 29 -0.43 10.06 -13.98
CA THR A 29 0.72 9.39 -14.58
C THR A 29 1.43 8.53 -13.53
N VAL A 30 2.01 7.44 -14.00
CA VAL A 30 2.85 6.53 -13.21
C VAL A 30 4.12 6.28 -14.01
N ASN A 31 5.27 6.20 -13.33
CA ASN A 31 6.57 6.04 -13.98
C ASN A 31 6.97 7.17 -14.94
N GLU A 32 6.29 8.31 -14.89
CA GLU A 32 6.61 9.50 -15.68
C GLU A 32 6.96 10.65 -14.74
N THR A 33 8.01 11.40 -15.08
CA THR A 33 8.40 12.59 -14.32
C THR A 33 7.46 13.73 -14.66
N VAL A 34 6.92 14.39 -13.63
CA VAL A 34 6.05 15.56 -13.81
C VAL A 34 6.83 16.82 -13.49
N ASP A 35 6.98 17.66 -14.51
CA ASP A 35 7.77 18.88 -14.49
C ASP A 35 6.84 20.10 -14.51
N THR A 36 6.95 20.96 -13.50
CA THR A 36 6.20 22.21 -13.39
C THR A 36 7.16 23.40 -13.44
N LEU A 37 6.95 24.28 -14.41
CA LEU A 37 7.73 25.50 -14.52
C LEU A 37 7.08 26.60 -13.69
N VAL A 38 7.84 27.19 -12.78
CA VAL A 38 7.39 28.27 -11.90
C VAL A 38 8.37 29.42 -12.06
N TYR A 39 7.81 30.60 -12.29
CA TYR A 39 8.57 31.85 -12.39
C TYR A 39 8.57 32.55 -11.03
N LEU A 40 9.75 32.94 -10.56
CA LEU A 40 10.00 33.59 -9.27
C LEU A 40 10.73 34.91 -9.54
N ASP A 41 10.19 36.01 -9.03
CA ASP A 41 10.88 37.30 -9.09
C ASP A 41 11.92 37.44 -7.97
N ALA A 42 12.84 38.39 -8.13
CA ALA A 42 13.91 38.62 -7.15
C ALA A 42 13.33 39.02 -5.78
N GLY A 43 13.70 38.28 -4.73
CA GLY A 43 13.19 38.49 -3.37
C GLY A 43 11.80 37.90 -3.10
N GLU A 44 11.19 37.21 -4.07
CA GLU A 44 9.88 36.58 -3.91
C GLU A 44 10.00 35.11 -3.45
N SER A 45 8.95 34.61 -2.79
CA SER A 45 8.75 33.18 -2.55
C SER A 45 7.36 32.76 -3.03
N LYS A 46 7.24 31.58 -3.64
CA LYS A 46 5.97 31.02 -4.12
C LYS A 46 5.75 29.62 -3.59
N TYR A 47 4.50 29.31 -3.28
CA TYR A 47 4.05 27.95 -2.97
C TYR A 47 3.69 27.20 -4.24
N VAL A 48 4.15 25.96 -4.34
CA VAL A 48 3.83 25.06 -5.45
C VAL A 48 3.09 23.87 -4.89
N TYR A 49 1.83 23.70 -5.31
CA TYR A 49 1.00 22.57 -4.90
C TYR A 49 1.18 21.43 -5.88
N MET A 50 1.69 20.30 -5.40
CA MET A 50 1.90 19.10 -6.19
C MET A 50 1.02 17.99 -5.64
N PRO A 51 -0.06 17.60 -6.33
CA PRO A 51 -0.88 16.48 -5.89
C PRO A 51 -0.08 15.19 -6.05
N ILE A 52 -0.13 14.34 -5.03
CA ILE A 52 0.52 13.03 -5.01
C ILE A 52 -0.53 11.99 -4.64
N LEU A 53 -0.51 10.86 -5.36
CA LEU A 53 -1.48 9.78 -5.21
C LEU A 53 -0.74 8.48 -4.84
N PRO A 54 -0.63 8.15 -3.55
CA PRO A 54 -0.07 6.88 -3.14
C PRO A 54 -0.92 5.70 -3.63
N ARG A 55 -0.27 4.66 -4.16
CA ARG A 55 -0.95 3.47 -4.72
C ARG A 55 -0.83 2.25 -3.84
N LYS A 56 0.09 2.26 -2.88
CA LYS A 56 0.31 1.16 -1.94
C LYS A 56 0.07 1.62 -0.52
N THR A 57 -0.34 0.70 0.33
CA THR A 57 -0.48 0.90 1.77
C THR A 57 0.87 0.85 2.45
N GLY A 58 0.98 1.50 3.60
CA GLY A 58 2.23 1.60 4.33
C GLY A 58 3.07 2.79 3.89
N ASN A 59 4.39 2.67 4.00
CA ASN A 59 5.30 3.78 3.76
C ASN A 59 5.59 3.94 2.27
N ASN A 60 5.20 5.09 1.71
CA ASN A 60 5.51 5.46 0.34
C ASN A 60 6.45 6.66 0.36
N THR A 61 7.52 6.60 -0.42
CA THR A 61 8.51 7.67 -0.51
C THR A 61 8.44 8.33 -1.87
N PHE A 62 8.61 9.64 -1.90
CA PHE A 62 8.66 10.42 -3.13
C PHE A 62 9.71 11.52 -2.99
N THR A 63 10.31 11.89 -4.12
CA THR A 63 11.36 12.91 -4.17
C THR A 63 10.87 14.10 -4.98
N ILE A 64 11.02 15.29 -4.41
CA ILE A 64 10.76 16.55 -5.08
C ILE A 64 12.11 17.22 -5.36
N CYS A 65 12.36 17.60 -6.60
CA CYS A 65 13.57 18.30 -7.00
C CYS A 65 13.23 19.67 -7.58
N ALA A 66 13.83 20.72 -7.04
CA ALA A 66 13.77 22.06 -7.62
C ALA A 66 15.08 22.35 -8.36
N PHE A 67 14.97 22.75 -9.62
CA PHE A 67 16.06 23.13 -10.49
C PHE A 67 15.95 24.61 -10.87
N SER A 68 17.07 25.31 -10.75
CA SER A 68 17.29 26.68 -11.22
C SER A 68 18.49 26.71 -12.16
N PHE A 69 18.75 27.84 -12.81
CA PHE A 69 19.95 28.01 -13.63
C PHE A 69 21.27 27.91 -12.83
N ILE A 70 21.21 28.16 -11.51
CA ILE A 70 22.39 28.26 -10.63
C ILE A 70 22.63 26.95 -9.87
N GLY A 71 21.59 26.14 -9.66
CA GLY A 71 21.71 24.90 -8.92
C GLY A 71 20.39 24.14 -8.77
N ALA A 72 20.50 22.97 -8.14
CA ALA A 72 19.39 22.08 -7.86
C ALA A 72 19.34 21.72 -6.38
N ASN A 73 18.13 21.51 -5.86
CA ASN A 73 17.91 20.99 -4.52
C ASN A 73 16.83 19.89 -4.57
N CYS A 74 17.11 18.73 -4.01
CA CYS A 74 16.19 17.60 -3.98
C CYS A 74 15.89 17.21 -2.54
N GLU A 75 14.63 16.96 -2.24
CA GLU A 75 14.17 16.50 -0.93
C GLU A 75 13.28 15.28 -1.08
N THR A 76 13.62 14.22 -0.35
CA THR A 76 12.81 13.00 -0.28
C THR A 76 11.92 13.04 0.95
N ARG A 77 10.62 12.85 0.75
CA ARG A 77 9.60 12.81 1.80
C ARG A 77 8.90 11.46 1.80
N SER A 78 8.37 11.08 2.96
CA SER A 78 7.66 9.83 3.17
C SER A 78 6.24 10.10 3.66
N ILE A 79 5.29 9.32 3.15
CA ILE A 79 3.89 9.35 3.55
C ILE A 79 3.46 7.94 3.91
N TYR A 80 2.91 7.80 5.11
CA TYR A 80 2.32 6.56 5.57
C TYR A 80 0.83 6.52 5.22
N VAL A 81 0.43 5.54 4.41
CA VAL A 81 -0.95 5.36 3.96
C VAL A 81 -1.60 4.26 4.79
N HIS A 82 -2.63 4.66 5.54
CA HIS A 82 -3.54 3.74 6.20
C HIS A 82 -4.70 3.39 5.27
N MET A 83 -5.16 2.16 5.37
CA MET A 83 -6.44 1.81 4.77
C MET A 83 -7.56 2.35 5.63
N ASN A 84 -8.67 2.69 4.97
CA ASN A 84 -9.88 3.13 5.64
C ASN A 84 -10.51 1.96 6.41
N GLY A 85 -11.56 2.23 7.20
CA GLY A 85 -12.31 1.19 7.89
C GLY A 85 -11.74 0.76 9.25
N VAL A 86 -12.33 -0.30 9.80
CA VAL A 86 -11.98 -0.85 11.13
C VAL A 86 -11.30 -2.20 10.92
N PRO A 87 -10.08 -2.41 11.44
CA PRO A 87 -9.35 -3.65 11.23
C PRO A 87 -10.05 -4.80 11.97
N ASN A 88 -10.42 -5.85 11.24
CA ASN A 88 -10.99 -7.05 11.82
C ASN A 88 -9.94 -8.16 11.86
N ARG A 89 -9.71 -8.74 13.05
CA ARG A 89 -8.70 -9.78 13.26
C ARG A 89 -9.37 -11.12 13.45
N PHE A 90 -9.07 -12.07 12.57
CA PHE A 90 -9.51 -13.45 12.69
C PHE A 90 -8.32 -14.34 13.05
N HIS A 91 -8.54 -15.23 14.00
CA HIS A 91 -7.53 -16.17 14.47
C HIS A 91 -8.01 -17.59 14.16
N THR A 92 -7.22 -18.36 13.43
CA THR A 92 -7.47 -19.79 13.25
C THR A 92 -6.25 -20.56 13.74
N ALA A 93 -6.48 -21.45 14.70
CA ALA A 93 -5.45 -22.33 15.24
C ALA A 93 -5.59 -23.73 14.63
N HIS A 94 -4.49 -24.26 14.09
CA HIS A 94 -4.43 -25.66 13.65
C HIS A 94 -3.39 -26.44 14.44
N PHE A 95 -3.77 -27.64 14.85
CA PHE A 95 -2.90 -28.60 15.51
C PHE A 95 -2.29 -29.53 14.46
N ILE A 96 -0.97 -29.69 14.51
CA ILE A 96 -0.24 -30.64 13.69
C ILE A 96 0.29 -31.74 14.62
N ASP A 97 -0.24 -32.94 14.45
CA ASP A 97 0.29 -34.17 15.07
C ASP A 97 1.09 -34.95 14.02
N LEU A 98 2.33 -35.28 14.35
CA LEU A 98 3.29 -35.96 13.46
C LEU A 98 3.35 -37.48 13.71
N THR A 99 2.56 -38.03 14.65
CA THR A 99 2.74 -39.40 15.15
C THR A 99 1.84 -40.46 14.53
N SER A 100 0.61 -40.13 14.10
CA SER A 100 -0.41 -41.16 13.83
C SER A 100 -1.03 -41.19 12.41
N SER A 101 -0.91 -40.14 11.58
CA SER A 101 -1.23 -40.25 10.15
C SER A 101 -0.76 -39.00 9.40
N SER A 102 0.20 -39.18 8.50
CA SER A 102 0.85 -38.11 7.71
C SER A 102 0.01 -37.60 6.53
N GLN A 103 -1.28 -37.94 6.44
CA GLN A 103 -2.17 -37.41 5.41
C GLN A 103 -2.73 -36.06 5.86
N MET A 104 -1.82 -35.09 5.83
CA MET A 104 -2.12 -33.69 6.10
C MET A 104 -3.00 -33.15 4.96
N TYR A 105 -4.32 -33.32 5.08
CA TYR A 105 -5.26 -32.51 4.30
C TYR A 105 -5.26 -31.12 4.91
N VAL A 106 -4.29 -30.31 4.49
CA VAL A 106 -4.40 -28.85 4.60
C VAL A 106 -5.57 -28.47 3.72
N ASN A 107 -6.79 -28.48 4.28
CA ASN A 107 -7.97 -27.98 3.60
C ASN A 107 -7.72 -26.51 3.31
N ASN A 108 -7.17 -26.25 2.12
CA ASN A 108 -7.02 -25.00 1.43
C ASN A 108 -7.02 -23.79 2.36
N PHE A 109 -5.84 -23.32 2.78
CA PHE A 109 -5.62 -21.95 3.25
C PHE A 109 -5.83 -20.93 2.10
N ARG A 110 -6.89 -21.10 1.31
CA ARG A 110 -7.19 -20.29 0.13
C ARG A 110 -7.93 -19.06 0.60
N VAL A 111 -7.18 -18.06 1.05
CA VAL A 111 -7.69 -16.70 1.19
C VAL A 111 -7.77 -16.14 -0.22
N ILE A 112 -8.97 -16.14 -0.81
CA ILE A 112 -9.20 -15.47 -2.09
C ILE A 112 -9.14 -13.96 -1.80
N VAL A 113 -8.14 -13.27 -2.35
CA VAL A 113 -7.95 -11.82 -2.20
C VAL A 113 -8.53 -11.13 -3.42
N PRO A 114 -9.77 -10.60 -3.37
CA PRO A 114 -10.27 -9.77 -4.44
C PRO A 114 -9.52 -8.44 -4.45
N GLU A 115 -8.72 -8.19 -5.50
CA GLU A 115 -8.01 -6.92 -5.71
C GLU A 115 -8.93 -5.78 -6.15
N LYS A 116 -10.15 -6.10 -6.61
CA LYS A 116 -11.13 -5.16 -7.14
C LYS A 116 -12.53 -5.58 -6.70
N PHE A 117 -13.43 -4.62 -6.56
CA PHE A 117 -14.86 -4.93 -6.45
C PHE A 117 -15.30 -5.60 -7.76
N THR A 118 -15.80 -6.82 -7.69
CA THR A 118 -16.29 -7.59 -8.86
C THR A 118 -17.55 -6.99 -9.47
N ILE A 119 -18.28 -6.16 -8.72
CA ILE A 119 -19.49 -5.46 -9.18
C ILE A 119 -19.38 -3.99 -8.74
N PRO A 120 -19.43 -3.02 -9.67
CA PRO A 120 -19.47 -1.61 -9.30
C PRO A 120 -20.73 -1.31 -8.47
N GLU A 121 -20.60 -0.43 -7.48
CA GLU A 121 -21.69 0.07 -6.61
C GLU A 121 -22.27 -0.88 -5.55
N GLN A 122 -21.77 -2.11 -5.38
CA GLN A 122 -22.13 -2.90 -4.20
C GLN A 122 -21.37 -2.42 -2.95
N ARG A 123 -22.02 -1.56 -2.16
CA ARG A 123 -21.53 -1.04 -0.88
C ARG A 123 -21.54 -2.06 0.28
N ALA A 124 -22.03 -3.27 0.04
CA ALA A 124 -22.33 -4.25 1.09
C ALA A 124 -21.17 -5.21 1.44
N HIS A 125 -19.97 -4.98 0.92
CA HIS A 125 -18.80 -5.76 1.33
C HIS A 125 -18.24 -5.17 2.62
N ARG A 126 -18.25 -5.95 3.71
CA ARG A 126 -17.63 -5.58 5.01
C ARG A 126 -16.08 -5.64 4.97
N PHE A 127 -15.48 -5.57 3.79
CA PHE A 127 -14.04 -5.65 3.61
C PHE A 127 -13.59 -4.62 2.57
N ILE A 128 -12.33 -4.19 2.68
CA ILE A 128 -11.71 -3.27 1.73
C ILE A 128 -10.82 -4.09 0.80
N PRO A 129 -10.97 -3.96 -0.53
CA PRO A 129 -10.08 -4.66 -1.47
C PRO A 129 -8.62 -4.30 -1.23
N GLY A 130 -7.76 -5.33 -1.18
CA GLY A 130 -6.32 -5.17 -0.93
C GLY A 130 -5.93 -4.94 0.53
N SER A 131 -6.87 -4.97 1.48
CA SER A 131 -6.58 -4.79 2.92
C SER A 131 -6.20 -6.05 3.67
N GLN A 132 -6.35 -7.18 3.00
CA GLN A 132 -6.09 -8.49 3.57
C GLN A 132 -4.60 -8.65 3.86
N THR A 133 -4.25 -8.83 5.13
CA THR A 133 -2.91 -9.29 5.52
C THR A 133 -3.03 -10.57 6.35
N GLY A 134 -2.19 -11.55 6.06
CA GLY A 134 -2.12 -12.81 6.80
C GLY A 134 -0.77 -12.95 7.47
N ILE A 135 -0.75 -13.24 8.75
CA ILE A 135 0.46 -13.60 9.50
C ILE A 135 0.28 -15.04 9.98
N VAL A 136 1.16 -15.93 9.56
CA VAL A 136 1.20 -17.32 10.02
C VAL A 136 2.33 -17.44 11.04
N SER A 137 2.00 -17.86 12.24
CA SER A 137 2.98 -18.17 13.29
C SER A 137 2.93 -19.66 13.57
N ILE A 138 4.08 -20.34 13.58
CA ILE A 138 4.22 -21.76 13.89
C ILE A 138 5.04 -21.87 15.18
N THR A 139 4.48 -22.50 16.22
CA THR A 139 5.15 -22.71 17.51
C THR A 139 5.14 -24.21 17.83
N GLY A 140 6.32 -24.81 18.00
CA GLY A 140 6.46 -26.23 18.36
C GLY A 140 6.91 -26.41 19.81
N THR A 141 6.42 -27.44 20.49
CA THR A 141 6.97 -27.92 21.77
C THR A 141 7.18 -29.43 21.68
N ILE A 142 8.35 -29.87 22.14
CA ILE A 142 8.64 -31.30 22.35
C ILE A 142 8.19 -31.66 23.77
N VAL A 143 7.27 -32.60 23.91
CA VAL A 143 6.99 -33.22 25.19
C VAL A 143 7.89 -34.46 25.25
N THR A 144 8.68 -34.61 26.32
CA THR A 144 9.57 -35.74 26.60
C THR A 144 8.79 -37.03 26.86
N SER A 145 8.11 -37.50 25.82
CA SER A 145 7.46 -38.79 25.61
C SER A 145 6.78 -38.73 24.23
N LYS A 146 7.57 -38.79 23.15
CA LYS A 146 7.11 -39.03 21.77
C LYS A 146 6.04 -38.09 21.17
N GLU A 147 5.80 -36.90 21.72
CA GLU A 147 4.80 -35.98 21.16
C GLU A 147 5.44 -34.62 20.82
N ILE A 148 5.38 -34.24 19.54
CA ILE A 148 5.71 -32.88 19.09
C ILE A 148 4.37 -32.18 18.81
N LEU A 149 4.00 -31.25 19.68
CA LEU A 149 2.83 -30.39 19.49
C LEU A 149 3.28 -29.14 18.73
N THR A 150 2.81 -28.97 17.49
CA THR A 150 3.04 -27.74 16.71
C THR A 150 1.72 -26.99 16.52
N PHE A 151 1.68 -25.75 17.02
CA PHE A 151 0.58 -24.80 16.91
C PHE A 151 0.82 -23.86 15.74
N ILE A 152 -0.13 -23.75 14.82
CA ILE A 152 -0.13 -22.67 13.83
C ILE A 152 -1.20 -21.65 14.21
N LEU A 153 -0.81 -20.43 14.60
CA LEU A 153 -1.71 -19.29 14.77
C LEU A 153 -1.68 -18.46 13.48
N ILE A 154 -2.80 -18.45 12.75
CA ILE A 154 -2.96 -17.56 11.59
C ILE A 154 -3.76 -16.34 12.03
N LEU A 155 -3.10 -15.19 12.03
CA LEU A 155 -3.67 -13.86 12.20
C LEU A 155 -4.06 -13.34 10.82
N LEU A 156 -5.35 -13.36 10.50
CA LEU A 156 -5.87 -12.68 9.32
C LEU A 156 -6.37 -11.30 9.74
N ARG A 157 -5.86 -10.25 9.09
CA ARG A 157 -6.30 -8.88 9.23
C ARG A 157 -7.08 -8.53 7.97
N ASN A 158 -8.35 -8.13 8.14
CA ASN A 158 -9.12 -7.43 7.10
C ASN A 158 -9.19 -5.95 7.43
#